data_AF-A0A2I7KAD8-F1
#
_entry.id   AF-A0A2I7KAD8-F1
#
_cell.length_a   1.000
_cell.length_b   1.000
_cell.length_c   1.000
_cell.angle_alpha   90.00
_cell.angle_beta   90.00
_cell.angle_gamma   90.00
#
_symmetry.space_group_name_H-M   'P 1'
#
loop_
_entity.id
_entity.type
_entity.pdbx_description
1 polymer ?
#
loop_
_entity_poly.entity_id
_entity_poly.type
_entity_poly.pdbx_seq_one_letter_code
_entity_poly.pdbx_strand_id
1 'polypeptide(L)'
;MLVLGRSVGLIALCLAACGGRETTKFNPTVHQISEERLAYPSSGATYLHWDKGHGYQVTYYSERHVWLWYPGNRAALRGDWVQELVAGEYYLCFTYPHRSYNPVTGDVGGQKECQLQTVLGGALEGALAGDVYNLSSGRVPYVLRRNKRPAEF
;
A
#
# COMPACT_ATOMS: atom_id res chain seq x y z
N MET A 1 -52.15 39.59 47.38
CA MET A 1 -52.60 38.49 48.25
C MET A 1 -52.43 37.18 47.50
N LEU A 2 -51.68 36.24 48.07
CA LEU A 2 -51.65 34.81 47.68
C LEU A 2 -53.07 34.23 47.68
N VAL A 3 -53.36 33.26 46.81
CA VAL A 3 -53.78 31.89 47.18
C VAL A 3 -53.55 30.94 45.99
N LEU A 4 -52.90 29.81 46.29
CA LEU A 4 -52.66 28.63 45.45
C LEU A 4 -53.94 27.80 45.23
N GLY A 5 -54.00 27.04 44.12
CA GLY A 5 -54.99 25.96 44.00
C GLY A 5 -54.68 25.01 42.83
N ARG A 6 -54.10 23.86 43.14
CA ARG A 6 -53.68 22.80 42.20
C ARG A 6 -54.90 22.01 41.70
N SER A 7 -54.88 21.56 40.45
CA SER A 7 -55.71 20.44 40.00
C SER A 7 -54.87 19.51 39.15
N VAL A 8 -54.73 18.29 39.67
CA VAL A 8 -54.04 17.15 39.09
C VAL A 8 -55.00 16.48 38.10
N GLY A 9 -54.57 16.33 36.85
CA GLY A 9 -55.24 15.49 35.86
C GLY A 9 -54.22 14.53 35.28
N LEU A 10 -54.31 13.26 35.66
CA LEU A 10 -53.56 12.15 35.06
C LEU A 10 -53.86 12.09 33.56
N ILE A 11 -52.83 12.13 32.71
CA ILE A 11 -52.93 11.62 31.35
C ILE A 11 -51.95 10.45 31.23
N ALA A 12 -52.55 9.33 30.83
CA ALA A 12 -51.97 8.01 30.79
C ALA A 12 -50.81 7.89 29.79
N LEU A 13 -49.87 7.05 30.19
CA LEU A 13 -48.77 6.50 29.42
C LEU A 13 -49.32 5.74 28.20
N CYS A 14 -48.98 6.18 26.98
CA CYS A 14 -49.02 5.32 25.79
C CYS A 14 -47.58 5.11 25.31
N LEU A 15 -47.00 3.98 25.73
CA LEU A 15 -45.79 3.41 25.15
C LEU A 15 -46.12 2.94 23.72
N ALA A 16 -45.68 3.69 22.72
CA ALA A 16 -45.50 3.18 21.37
C ALA A 16 -44.02 3.38 20.99
N ALA A 17 -43.19 2.51 21.55
CA ALA A 17 -41.82 2.31 21.12
C ALA A 17 -41.84 1.54 19.79
N CYS A 18 -41.85 2.25 18.66
CA CYS A 18 -41.44 1.65 17.40
C CYS A 18 -39.91 1.51 17.45
N GLY A 19 -39.49 0.32 17.91
CA GLY A 19 -38.12 -0.15 17.86
C GLY A 19 -37.63 -0.31 16.42
N GLY A 20 -36.33 -0.08 16.24
CA GLY A 20 -35.65 -0.23 14.97
C GLY A 20 -34.52 0.76 14.72
N ARG A 21 -33.80 1.20 15.75
CA ARG A 21 -32.45 1.74 15.52
C ARG A 21 -31.53 0.54 15.35
N GLU A 22 -31.29 0.17 14.10
CA GLU A 22 -30.13 -0.61 13.73
C GLU A 22 -28.90 0.19 14.21
N THR A 23 -28.40 -0.15 15.39
CA THR A 23 -27.04 0.22 15.75
C THR A 23 -26.14 -0.61 14.87
N THR A 24 -25.82 -0.10 13.68
CA THR A 24 -24.58 -0.48 13.03
C THR A 24 -23.49 -0.21 14.06
N LYS A 25 -22.99 -1.28 14.67
CA LYS A 25 -21.74 -1.25 15.41
C LYS A 25 -20.68 -0.92 14.38
N PHE A 26 -20.48 0.37 14.13
CA PHE A 26 -19.25 0.83 13.52
C PHE A 26 -18.18 0.41 14.51
N ASN A 27 -17.47 -0.66 14.18
CA ASN A 27 -16.32 -1.11 14.94
C ASN A 27 -15.13 -0.38 14.27
N PRO A 28 -14.70 0.79 14.77
CA PRO A 28 -13.60 1.51 14.15
C PRO A 28 -12.24 0.87 14.47
N THR A 29 -12.25 -0.27 15.16
CA THR A 29 -11.06 -0.98 15.59
C THR A 29 -10.60 -1.89 14.46
N VAL A 30 -9.81 -1.36 13.51
CA VAL A 30 -8.63 -2.01 12.87
C VAL A 30 -7.99 -1.17 11.74
N HIS A 31 -8.61 -0.12 11.18
CA HIS A 31 -8.04 0.56 9.98
C HIS A 31 -7.61 2.03 10.11
N GLN A 32 -7.57 2.64 11.30
CA GLN A 32 -7.33 4.10 11.42
C GLN A 32 -6.17 4.55 12.32
N ILE A 33 -5.19 3.69 12.60
CA ILE A 33 -3.91 4.07 13.21
C ILE A 33 -2.88 3.11 12.58
N SER A 34 -1.96 3.45 11.67
CA SER A 34 -1.11 4.65 11.54
C SER A 34 -0.60 4.82 10.08
N GLU A 35 -1.48 5.07 9.12
CA GLU A 35 -1.12 5.44 7.74
C GLU A 35 -1.00 6.97 7.65
N GLU A 36 0.05 7.54 8.22
CA GLU A 36 0.65 8.68 7.52
C GLU A 36 1.07 8.10 6.17
N ARG A 37 0.24 8.29 5.11
CA ARG A 37 0.48 7.73 3.78
C ARG A 37 1.96 7.85 3.50
N LEU A 38 2.68 6.73 3.49
CA LEU A 38 4.09 6.73 3.16
C LEU A 38 4.22 7.49 1.85
N ALA A 39 4.92 8.62 1.87
CA ALA A 39 5.06 9.45 0.69
C ALA A 39 5.77 8.60 -0.37
N TYR A 40 5.15 8.41 -1.54
CA TYR A 40 5.75 7.59 -2.58
C TYR A 40 6.73 8.43 -3.42
N PRO A 41 7.99 7.99 -3.62
CA PRO A 41 8.66 6.92 -2.88
C PRO A 41 9.29 7.41 -1.57
N SER A 42 9.38 6.53 -0.60
CA SER A 42 10.17 6.67 0.61
C SER A 42 11.10 5.46 0.76
N SER A 43 12.28 5.70 1.34
CA SER A 43 13.12 4.62 1.85
C SER A 43 12.47 3.96 3.07
N GLY A 44 12.92 2.75 3.39
CA GLY A 44 12.39 1.97 4.50
C GLY A 44 10.94 1.52 4.28
N ALA A 45 10.52 1.31 3.03
CA ALA A 45 9.15 0.92 2.69
C ALA A 45 9.12 -0.17 1.63
N THR A 46 8.12 -1.04 1.73
CA THR A 46 7.79 -2.07 0.75
C THR A 46 6.54 -1.67 -0.03
N TYR A 47 6.62 -1.69 -1.35
CA TYR A 47 5.55 -1.31 -2.26
C TYR A 47 5.04 -2.52 -3.02
N LEU A 48 3.75 -2.52 -3.29
CA LEU A 48 3.12 -3.42 -4.25
C LEU A 48 2.74 -2.62 -5.49
N HIS A 49 3.23 -3.06 -6.64
CA HIS A 49 2.81 -2.56 -7.95
C HIS A 49 2.09 -3.65 -8.73
N TRP A 50 1.22 -3.26 -9.65
CA TRP A 50 0.65 -4.18 -10.63
C TRP A 50 0.70 -3.59 -12.04
N ASP A 51 1.14 -4.41 -13.00
CA ASP A 51 0.99 -4.10 -14.41
C ASP A 51 0.66 -5.35 -15.24
N LYS A 52 0.13 -5.14 -16.45
CA LYS A 52 -0.28 -6.25 -17.34
C LYS A 52 0.89 -7.14 -17.76
N GLY A 53 2.09 -6.57 -17.91
CA GLY A 53 3.32 -7.23 -18.36
C GLY A 53 3.91 -8.16 -17.31
N HIS A 54 4.04 -7.72 -16.05
CA HIS A 54 4.67 -8.48 -14.97
C HIS A 54 3.66 -9.15 -14.02
N GLY A 55 2.44 -8.61 -13.89
CA GLY A 55 1.52 -8.94 -12.79
C GLY A 55 1.87 -8.17 -11.52
N TYR A 56 1.62 -8.77 -10.34
CA TYR A 56 2.03 -8.17 -9.07
C TYR A 56 3.54 -8.18 -8.88
N GLN A 57 4.10 -7.07 -8.42
CA GLN A 57 5.52 -6.86 -8.17
C GLN A 57 5.68 -6.25 -6.78
N VAL A 58 6.53 -6.85 -5.97
CA VAL A 58 6.87 -6.31 -4.64
C VAL A 58 8.26 -5.71 -4.72
N THR A 59 8.39 -4.48 -4.23
CA THR A 59 9.70 -3.81 -4.14
C THR A 59 9.95 -3.28 -2.74
N TYR A 60 11.09 -3.63 -2.15
CA TYR A 60 11.56 -2.99 -0.92
C TYR A 60 12.60 -1.93 -1.26
N TYR A 61 12.39 -0.69 -0.80
CA TYR A 61 13.31 0.44 -1.00
C TYR A 61 14.04 0.71 0.31
N SER A 62 15.37 0.56 0.32
CA SER A 62 16.23 1.14 1.36
C SER A 62 16.72 2.53 0.93
N GLU A 63 17.64 3.14 1.67
CA GLU A 63 18.21 4.44 1.29
C GLU A 63 18.92 4.45 -0.08
N ARG A 64 19.52 3.33 -0.49
CA ARG A 64 20.33 3.25 -1.72
C ARG A 64 19.96 2.08 -2.62
N HIS A 65 19.47 1.00 -2.03
CA HIS A 65 19.20 -0.24 -2.74
C HIS A 65 17.71 -0.52 -2.81
N VAL A 66 17.32 -1.16 -3.90
CA VAL A 66 16.01 -1.71 -4.11
C VAL A 66 16.12 -3.23 -4.20
N TRP A 67 15.11 -3.94 -3.73
CA TRP A 67 14.98 -5.38 -3.96
C TRP A 67 13.65 -5.65 -4.63
N LEU A 68 13.71 -6.26 -5.81
CA LEU A 68 12.58 -6.55 -6.65
C LEU A 68 12.21 -8.03 -6.55
N TRP A 69 10.93 -8.29 -6.36
CA TRP A 69 10.34 -9.62 -6.35
C TRP A 69 9.09 -9.62 -7.23
N TYR A 70 9.18 -10.24 -8.41
CA TYR A 70 8.07 -10.44 -9.33
C TYR A 70 7.97 -11.91 -9.77
N PRO A 71 6.91 -12.31 -10.50
CA PRO A 71 6.70 -13.70 -10.92
C PRO A 71 7.89 -14.30 -11.65
N GLY A 72 8.35 -15.46 -11.15
CA GLY A 72 9.51 -16.17 -11.69
C GLY A 72 10.82 -15.90 -10.95
N ASN A 73 10.92 -14.83 -10.16
CA ASN A 73 12.09 -14.64 -9.30
C ASN A 73 12.17 -15.76 -8.24
N ARG A 74 13.33 -16.40 -8.13
CA ARG A 74 13.68 -17.38 -7.08
C ARG A 74 14.49 -16.78 -5.94
N ALA A 75 14.90 -15.52 -6.09
CA ALA A 75 15.66 -14.72 -5.15
C ALA A 75 15.26 -13.25 -5.37
N ALA A 76 15.37 -12.42 -4.33
CA ALA A 76 15.04 -11.01 -4.45
C ALA A 76 16.15 -10.33 -5.26
N LEU A 77 15.78 -9.70 -6.38
CA LEU A 77 16.74 -9.07 -7.25
C LEU A 77 17.16 -7.72 -6.67
N ARG A 78 18.35 -7.67 -6.08
CA ARG A 78 18.96 -6.42 -5.61
C ARG A 78 19.38 -5.55 -6.80
N GLY A 79 19.03 -4.27 -6.73
CA GLY A 79 19.54 -3.20 -7.56
C GLY A 79 19.84 -1.95 -6.74
N ASP A 80 20.26 -0.90 -7.42
CA ASP A 80 20.37 0.46 -6.88
C ASP A 80 19.19 1.29 -7.38
N TRP A 81 18.78 2.29 -6.59
CA TRP A 81 17.77 3.24 -7.04
C TRP A 81 18.13 4.68 -6.66
N VAL A 82 17.59 5.62 -7.41
CA VAL A 82 17.69 7.06 -7.15
C VAL A 82 16.46 7.77 -7.69
N GLN A 83 16.04 8.83 -7.00
CA GLN A 83 15.03 9.76 -7.50
C GLN A 83 15.73 10.98 -8.10
N GLU A 84 15.46 11.28 -9.36
CA GLU A 84 16.09 12.37 -10.10
C GLU A 84 15.05 13.40 -10.53
N LEU A 85 15.36 14.69 -10.38
CA LEU A 85 14.53 15.79 -10.88
C LEU A 85 15.06 16.22 -12.26
N VAL A 86 14.29 15.96 -13.30
CA VAL A 86 14.67 16.24 -14.70
C VAL A 86 13.58 17.09 -15.34
N ALA A 87 13.94 18.29 -15.80
CA ALA A 87 13.02 19.24 -16.43
C ALA A 87 11.74 19.53 -15.61
N GLY A 88 11.84 19.51 -14.27
CA GLY A 88 10.73 19.77 -13.36
C GLY A 88 9.90 18.54 -12.97
N GLU A 89 10.21 17.36 -13.53
CA GLU A 89 9.53 16.10 -13.23
C GLU A 89 10.43 15.14 -12.45
N TYR A 90 9.86 14.39 -11.52
CA TYR A 90 10.59 13.36 -10.79
C TYR A 90 10.57 12.03 -11.53
N TYR A 91 11.74 11.43 -11.69
CA TYR A 91 11.95 10.10 -12.23
C TYR A 91 12.51 9.19 -11.14
N LEU A 92 12.05 7.95 -11.13
CA LEU A 92 12.70 6.89 -10.36
C LEU A 92 13.54 6.06 -11.31
N CYS A 93 14.82 6.02 -11.01
CA CYS A 93 15.81 5.35 -11.82
C CYS A 93 16.35 4.14 -11.06
N PHE A 94 16.40 3.01 -11.74
CA PHE A 94 16.86 1.74 -11.19
C PHE A 94 18.04 1.21 -12.00
N THR A 95 19.00 0.62 -11.31
CA THR A 95 20.12 -0.08 -11.94
C THR A 95 20.20 -1.49 -11.37
N TYR A 96 19.84 -2.48 -12.18
CA TYR A 96 19.99 -3.89 -11.84
C TYR A 96 21.31 -4.44 -12.42
N PRO A 97 21.89 -5.53 -11.85
CA PRO A 97 23.17 -6.06 -12.30
C PRO A 97 23.15 -6.52 -13.78
N HIS A 98 24.28 -6.44 -14.49
CA HIS A 98 24.39 -6.87 -15.90
C HIS A 98 23.95 -8.33 -16.17
N ARG A 99 23.95 -9.19 -15.14
CA ARG A 99 23.48 -10.58 -15.25
C ARG A 99 21.96 -10.76 -15.11
N SER A 100 21.21 -9.69 -14.87
CA SER A 100 19.75 -9.76 -14.82
C SER A 100 19.15 -9.64 -16.23
N TYR A 101 17.96 -10.19 -16.40
CA TYR A 101 17.22 -10.16 -17.65
C TYR A 101 15.74 -9.89 -17.35
N ASN A 102 15.15 -8.93 -18.07
CA ASN A 102 13.72 -8.67 -18.01
C ASN A 102 13.01 -9.47 -19.13
N PRO A 103 12.22 -10.51 -18.80
CA PRO A 103 11.55 -11.33 -19.80
C PRO A 103 10.37 -10.65 -20.49
N VAL A 104 9.88 -9.51 -19.97
CA VAL A 104 8.77 -8.76 -20.57
C VAL A 104 9.28 -7.84 -21.68
N THR A 105 10.39 -7.16 -21.46
CA THR A 105 10.97 -6.23 -22.45
C THR A 105 12.07 -6.85 -23.30
N GLY A 106 12.73 -7.90 -22.81
CA GLY A 106 13.89 -8.52 -23.45
C GLY A 106 15.22 -7.87 -23.07
N ASP A 107 15.21 -6.89 -22.16
CA ASP A 107 16.40 -6.12 -21.80
C ASP A 107 17.31 -6.87 -20.81
N VAL A 108 18.61 -6.62 -20.96
CA VAL A 108 19.65 -7.06 -20.02
C VAL A 108 19.98 -5.91 -19.08
N GLY A 109 20.24 -6.22 -17.81
CA GLY A 109 20.58 -5.21 -16.81
C GLY A 109 21.93 -4.52 -17.06
N GLY A 110 22.33 -3.70 -16.10
CA GLY A 110 23.61 -2.99 -16.07
C GLY A 110 23.52 -1.53 -16.50
N GLN A 111 22.44 -1.14 -17.16
CA GLN A 111 22.13 0.25 -17.45
C GLN A 111 21.16 0.82 -16.42
N LYS A 112 21.16 2.16 -16.30
CA LYS A 112 20.18 2.89 -15.51
C LYS A 112 18.90 3.03 -16.34
N GLU A 113 17.78 2.55 -15.79
CA GLU A 113 16.46 2.64 -16.41
C GLU A 113 15.58 3.56 -15.56
N CYS A 114 15.06 4.62 -16.17
CA CYS A 114 14.27 5.64 -15.47
C CYS A 114 12.82 5.63 -15.94
N GLN A 115 11.90 5.76 -14.99
CA GLN A 115 10.48 5.93 -15.27
C GLN A 115 9.93 7.12 -14.49
N LEU A 116 8.98 7.85 -15.07
CA LEU A 116 8.28 8.93 -14.38
C LEU A 116 7.66 8.39 -13.08
N GLN A 117 7.91 9.08 -11.97
CA GLN A 117 7.38 8.70 -10.67
C GLN A 117 5.85 8.67 -10.67
N THR A 118 5.20 9.58 -11.38
CA THR A 118 3.74 9.62 -11.53
C THR A 118 3.19 8.37 -12.24
N VAL A 119 3.92 7.84 -13.22
CA VAL A 119 3.54 6.61 -13.92
C VAL A 119 3.67 5.40 -13.00
N LEU A 120 4.78 5.29 -12.26
CA LEU A 120 4.96 4.20 -11.28
C LEU A 120 3.96 4.30 -10.12
N GLY A 121 3.69 5.51 -9.64
CA GLY A 121 2.70 5.78 -8.59
C GLY A 121 1.28 5.44 -9.03
N GLY A 122 0.95 5.61 -10.32
CA GLY A 122 -0.34 5.20 -10.88
C GLY A 122 -0.55 3.68 -10.94
N ALA A 123 0.54 2.89 -10.85
CA ALA A 123 0.49 1.43 -10.78
C ALA A 123 0.60 0.89 -9.34
N LEU A 124 0.62 1.77 -8.33
CA LEU A 124 0.78 1.40 -6.94
C LEU A 124 -0.53 0.83 -6.36
N GLU A 125 -0.45 -0.36 -5.81
CA GLU A 125 -1.57 -1.12 -5.23
C GLU A 125 -1.54 -1.15 -3.70
N GLY A 126 -0.41 -0.76 -3.10
CA GLY A 126 -0.22 -0.70 -1.65
C GLY A 126 1.20 -0.30 -1.25
N ALA A 127 1.35 0.15 -0.02
CA ALA A 127 2.62 0.44 0.63
C ALA A 127 2.59 -0.06 2.07
N LEU A 128 3.72 -0.54 2.57
CA LEU A 128 3.90 -0.97 3.95
C LEU A 128 5.25 -0.45 4.46
N ALA A 129 5.28 -0.01 5.72
CA ALA A 129 6.53 0.40 6.35
C ALA A 129 7.45 -0.80 6.59
N GLY A 130 8.74 -0.64 6.31
CA GLY A 130 9.79 -1.63 6.52
C GLY A 130 9.96 -2.64 5.37
N ASP A 131 10.88 -3.58 5.59
CA ASP A 131 11.13 -4.73 4.71
C ASP A 131 10.26 -5.93 5.13
N VAL A 132 8.94 -5.83 4.89
CA VAL A 132 7.95 -6.76 5.45
C VAL A 132 8.13 -8.22 5.00
N TYR A 133 8.79 -8.42 3.85
CA TYR A 133 9.11 -9.75 3.32
C TYR A 133 10.59 -10.14 3.51
N ASN A 134 11.39 -9.31 4.16
CA ASN A 134 12.83 -9.50 4.34
C ASN A 134 13.57 -9.69 2.98
N LEU A 135 13.16 -8.94 1.94
CA LEU A 135 13.74 -9.02 0.60
C LEU A 135 15.21 -8.60 0.59
N SER A 136 15.62 -7.72 1.51
CA SER A 136 17.00 -7.30 1.65
C SER A 136 17.97 -8.44 1.96
N SER A 137 17.47 -9.55 2.51
CA SER A 137 18.24 -10.79 2.69
C SER A 137 18.64 -11.48 1.39
N GLY A 138 18.08 -11.05 0.25
CA GLY A 138 18.22 -11.70 -1.06
C GLY A 138 17.31 -12.90 -1.27
N ARG A 139 16.51 -13.30 -0.27
CA ARG A 139 15.56 -14.40 -0.35
C ARG A 139 14.16 -13.89 -0.69
N VAL A 140 13.35 -14.76 -1.28
CA VAL A 140 11.91 -14.53 -1.45
C VAL A 140 11.14 -15.56 -0.62
N PRO A 141 9.98 -15.19 -0.05
CA PRO A 141 9.16 -16.13 0.72
C PRO A 141 8.66 -17.30 -0.13
N TYR A 142 8.37 -17.04 -1.41
CA TYR A 142 7.93 -18.02 -2.41
C TYR A 142 8.06 -17.42 -3.82
N VAL A 143 7.86 -18.23 -4.86
CA VAL A 143 7.80 -17.73 -6.25
C VAL A 143 6.40 -17.16 -6.52
N LEU A 144 6.31 -15.87 -6.85
CA LEU A 144 5.03 -15.23 -7.17
C LEU A 144 4.37 -15.83 -8.40
N ARG A 145 3.04 -15.82 -8.39
CA ARG A 145 2.20 -16.09 -9.56
C ARG A 145 1.63 -14.76 -10.05
N ARG A 146 1.61 -14.55 -11.37
CA ARG A 146 1.21 -13.26 -12.00
C ARG A 146 -0.06 -12.63 -11.43
N ASN A 147 -1.10 -13.44 -11.19
CA ASN A 147 -2.43 -12.96 -10.77
C ASN A 147 -2.76 -13.33 -9.32
N LYS A 148 -1.75 -13.51 -8.47
CA LYS A 148 -1.95 -13.76 -7.04
C LYS A 148 -1.34 -12.62 -6.24
N ARG A 149 -2.18 -11.81 -5.60
CA ARG A 149 -1.77 -10.73 -4.70
C ARG A 149 -1.00 -11.33 -3.50
N PRO A 150 0.16 -10.78 -3.12
CA PRO A 150 0.86 -11.15 -1.89
C PRO A 150 -0.02 -10.90 -0.65
N ALA A 151 0.10 -11.72 0.40
CA ALA A 151 -0.91 -11.81 1.46
C ALA A 151 -0.92 -10.62 2.42
N GLU A 152 0.21 -9.92 2.52
CA GLU A 152 0.41 -8.79 3.40
C GLU A 152 -0.18 -7.49 2.81
N PHE A 153 -0.65 -7.53 1.56
CA PHE A 153 -1.23 -6.40 0.80
C PHE A 153 -2.69 -6.61 0.40
#